data_AF-A0AA46W1N6-F1
#
_entry.id   AF-A0AA46W1N6-F1
#
_cell.length_a   1.000
_cell.length_b   1.000
_cell.length_c   1.000
_cell.angle_alpha   90.00
_cell.angle_beta   90.00
_cell.angle_gamma   90.00
#
_symmetry.space_group_name_H-M   'P 1'
#
loop_
_entity.id
_entity.type
_entity.pdbx_description
1 polymer ?
#
loop_
_entity_poly.entity_id
_entity_poly.type
_entity_poly.pdbx_seq_one_letter_code
_entity_poly.pdbx_strand_id
1 'polypeptide(L)'
;MVSKKLKIFLTLLTAIVGVFVGSINSLKHRQASSFVVSNTGEYLVENVSARGLLVPFENLSYLRIADKRDSNAAFRSPLYLSNSLDMSSHEDEMIAGIVWLDFYKRDQHFVLRFPEWEPHGLNFFVSNTPYEVIGE
;
A
#
# COMPACT_ATOMS: atom_id res chain seq x y z
N MET A 1 -7.11 42.97 10.57
CA MET A 1 -7.91 42.21 11.57
C MET A 1 -8.54 41.01 10.87
N VAL A 2 -8.11 39.78 11.15
CA VAL A 2 -8.65 38.57 10.49
C VAL A 2 -10.11 38.35 10.94
N SER A 3 -11.04 38.22 10.00
CA SER A 3 -12.46 38.05 10.32
C SER A 3 -12.69 36.77 11.14
N LYS A 4 -13.67 36.77 12.05
CA LYS A 4 -14.02 35.59 12.85
C LYS A 4 -14.33 34.37 11.97
N LYS A 5 -14.98 34.59 10.82
CA LYS A 5 -15.27 33.55 9.82
C LYS A 5 -14.00 32.94 9.24
N LEU A 6 -13.01 33.78 8.88
CA LEU A 6 -11.74 33.32 8.36
C LEU A 6 -10.93 32.54 9.40
N LYS A 7 -10.96 32.94 10.68
CA LYS A 7 -10.33 32.18 11.77
C LYS A 7 -10.94 30.79 11.92
N ILE A 8 -12.28 30.70 11.97
CA ILE A 8 -12.99 29.42 12.09
C ILE A 8 -12.67 28.51 10.90
N PHE A 9 -12.70 29.07 9.69
CA PHE A 9 -12.35 28.33 8.48
C PHE A 9 -10.92 27.76 8.56
N LEU A 10 -9.95 28.57 8.97
CA LEU A 10 -8.55 28.14 9.06
C LEU A 10 -8.34 27.06 10.14
N THR A 11 -9.02 27.18 11.28
CA THR A 11 -9.00 26.15 12.33
C THR A 11 -9.60 24.84 11.82
N LEU A 12 -10.74 24.89 11.13
CA LEU A 12 -11.37 23.69 10.57
C LEU A 12 -10.48 23.05 9.49
N LEU A 13 -9.90 23.85 8.61
CA LEU A 13 -8.97 23.37 7.59
C LEU A 13 -7.77 22.66 8.22
N THR A 14 -7.18 23.26 9.25
CA THR A 14 -6.06 22.66 9.98
C THR A 14 -6.45 21.32 10.61
N ALA A 15 -7.64 21.24 11.20
CA ALA A 15 -8.15 20.00 11.78
C ALA A 15 -8.35 18.91 10.70
N ILE A 16 -8.93 19.26 9.55
CA ILE A 16 -9.14 18.34 8.43
C ILE A 16 -7.80 17.81 7.90
N VAL A 17 -6.82 18.70 7.68
CA VAL A 17 -5.48 18.31 7.24
C VAL A 17 -4.81 17.41 8.28
N GLY A 18 -4.92 17.75 9.58
CA GLY A 18 -4.37 16.92 10.65
C GLY A 18 -4.96 15.51 10.68
N VAL A 19 -6.29 15.40 10.53
CA VAL A 19 -6.98 14.10 10.46
C VAL A 19 -6.57 13.33 9.20
N PHE A 20 -6.45 14.00 8.06
CA PHE A 20 -6.00 13.39 6.81
C PHE A 20 -4.58 12.83 6.93
N VAL A 21 -3.62 13.65 7.37
CA VAL A 21 -2.22 13.25 7.57
C VAL A 21 -2.12 12.12 8.59
N GLY A 22 -2.83 12.23 9.72
CA GLY A 22 -2.87 11.17 10.73
C GLY A 22 -3.42 9.85 10.18
N SER A 23 -4.45 9.91 9.32
CA SER A 23 -5.04 8.73 8.69
C SER A 23 -4.08 8.08 7.69
N ILE A 24 -3.39 8.87 6.86
CA ILE A 24 -2.33 8.37 5.96
C ILE A 24 -1.20 7.73 6.76
N ASN A 25 -0.75 8.38 7.83
CA ASN A 25 0.32 7.86 8.67
C ASN A 25 -0.07 6.53 9.33
N SER A 26 -1.30 6.45 9.83
CA SER A 26 -1.84 5.23 10.44
C SER A 26 -1.97 4.10 9.42
N LEU A 27 -2.32 4.43 8.17
CA LEU A 27 -2.37 3.47 7.07
C LEU A 27 -0.98 2.91 6.75
N LYS A 28 0.03 3.78 6.63
CA LYS A 28 1.42 3.37 6.32
C LYS A 28 2.06 2.44 7.34
N HIS A 29 1.77 2.66 8.63
CA HIS A 29 2.36 1.92 9.75
C HIS A 29 1.46 0.79 10.27
N ARG A 30 0.40 0.48 9.54
CA ARG A 30 -0.53 -0.55 9.95
C ARG A 30 0.13 -1.93 9.93
N GLN A 31 -0.32 -2.78 10.85
CA GLN A 31 0.05 -4.20 10.89
C GLN A 31 -0.56 -4.95 9.69
N ALA A 32 0.15 -5.99 9.25
CA ALA A 32 -0.34 -6.86 8.20
C ALA A 32 -1.58 -7.63 8.67
N SER A 33 -2.57 -7.76 7.78
CA SER A 33 -3.72 -8.65 7.96
C SER A 33 -3.36 -10.11 7.72
N SER A 34 -2.42 -10.35 6.81
CA SER A 34 -1.84 -11.67 6.56
C SER A 34 -0.42 -11.50 6.02
N PHE A 35 0.41 -12.52 6.18
CA PHE A 35 1.79 -12.49 5.70
C PHE A 35 2.25 -13.88 5.26
N VAL A 36 3.25 -13.90 4.40
CA VAL A 36 3.97 -15.11 3.98
C VAL A 36 5.46 -14.77 3.91
N VAL A 37 6.29 -15.75 4.24
CA VAL A 37 7.74 -15.62 4.08
C VAL A 37 8.09 -16.20 2.71
N SER A 38 8.89 -15.49 1.94
CA SER A 38 9.32 -15.94 0.62
C SER A 38 10.12 -17.24 0.69
N ASN A 39 10.26 -17.96 -0.43
CA ASN A 39 10.88 -19.29 -0.47
C ASN A 39 12.33 -19.29 0.03
N THR A 40 13.11 -18.26 -0.28
CA THR A 40 14.49 -18.10 0.22
C THR A 40 14.54 -17.65 1.67
N GLY A 41 13.42 -17.17 2.22
CA GLY A 41 13.34 -16.59 3.54
C GLY A 41 13.74 -15.12 3.61
N GLU A 42 14.28 -14.54 2.53
CA GLU A 42 14.84 -13.19 2.49
C GLU A 42 13.77 -12.09 2.56
N TYR A 43 12.56 -12.36 2.07
CA TYR A 43 11.48 -11.38 2.04
C TYR A 43 10.33 -11.80 2.95
N LEU A 44 9.75 -10.81 3.64
CA LEU A 44 8.45 -10.92 4.28
C LEU A 44 7.44 -10.20 3.39
N VAL A 45 6.49 -10.96 2.86
CA VAL A 45 5.43 -10.46 1.99
C VAL A 45 4.16 -10.33 2.81
N GLU A 46 3.74 -9.09 3.04
CA GLU A 46 2.63 -8.74 3.91
C GLU A 46 1.48 -8.16 3.11
N ASN A 47 0.26 -8.64 3.34
CA ASN A 47 -0.94 -7.98 2.88
C ASN A 47 -1.47 -7.08 3.99
N VAL A 48 -1.60 -5.78 3.71
CA VAL A 48 -2.03 -4.77 4.68
C VAL A 48 -3.36 -4.18 4.25
N SER A 49 -4.41 -4.42 5.04
CA SER A 49 -5.73 -3.82 4.80
C SER A 49 -5.68 -2.30 4.85
N ALA A 50 -6.24 -1.64 3.84
CA ALA A 50 -6.35 -0.20 3.77
C ALA A 50 -7.59 0.37 4.49
N ARG A 51 -8.47 -0.50 5.02
CA ARG A 51 -9.75 -0.11 5.60
C ARG A 51 -9.60 0.88 6.76
N GLY A 52 -10.12 2.09 6.63
CA GLY A 52 -9.95 3.11 7.66
C GLY A 52 -10.77 4.34 7.37
N LEU A 53 -10.45 5.46 8.02
CA LEU A 53 -11.22 6.69 7.83
C LEU A 53 -11.24 7.19 6.38
N LEU A 54 -10.15 6.97 5.64
CA LEU A 54 -10.03 7.35 4.23
C LEU A 54 -10.54 6.27 3.25
N VAL A 55 -10.76 5.04 3.72
CA VAL A 55 -11.29 3.90 2.94
C VAL A 55 -12.30 3.14 3.82
N PRO A 56 -13.46 3.71 4.11
CA PRO A 56 -14.36 3.15 5.12
C PRO A 56 -15.14 1.91 4.66
N PHE A 57 -15.44 1.83 3.36
CA PHE A 57 -16.38 0.84 2.80
C PHE A 57 -15.75 -0.11 1.78
N GLU A 58 -14.65 0.27 1.14
CA GLU A 58 -13.99 -0.57 0.14
C GLU A 58 -13.07 -1.59 0.80
N ASN A 59 -13.00 -2.79 0.24
CA ASN A 59 -12.10 -3.84 0.72
C ASN A 59 -10.72 -3.76 0.04
N LEU A 60 -10.08 -2.60 0.13
CA LEU A 60 -8.75 -2.39 -0.45
C LEU A 60 -7.65 -2.86 0.50
N SER A 61 -6.57 -3.37 -0.08
CA SER A 61 -5.30 -3.65 0.59
C SER A 61 -4.14 -3.22 -0.30
N TYR A 62 -2.94 -3.19 0.27
CA TYR A 62 -1.70 -3.11 -0.48
C TYR A 62 -0.73 -4.19 0.01
N LEU A 63 0.20 -4.58 -0.85
CA LEU A 63 1.27 -5.50 -0.52
C LEU A 63 2.43 -4.69 0.03
N ARG A 64 2.98 -5.10 1.17
CA ARG A 64 4.22 -4.59 1.71
C ARG A 64 5.26 -5.70 1.70
N ILE A 65 6.34 -5.50 0.97
CA ILE A 65 7.48 -6.41 0.95
C ILE A 65 8.57 -5.80 1.79
N ALA A 66 8.92 -6.45 2.90
CA ALA A 66 10.07 -6.10 3.71
C ALA A 66 11.25 -7.02 3.38
N ASP A 67 12.39 -6.43 3.03
CA ASP A 67 13.64 -7.18 2.89
C ASP A 67 14.20 -7.45 4.30
N LYS A 68 14.41 -8.71 4.67
CA LYS A 68 14.93 -9.06 5.99
C LYS A 68 16.43 -8.84 6.12
N ARG A 69 17.14 -8.67 5.01
CA ARG A 69 18.58 -8.34 5.00
C ARG A 69 18.81 -6.86 5.26
N ASP A 70 17.86 -6.01 4.87
CA ASP A 70 17.82 -4.59 5.19
C ASP A 70 16.48 -4.23 5.85
N SER A 71 16.47 -4.21 7.18
CA SER A 71 15.27 -3.92 7.98
C SER A 71 14.64 -2.56 7.71
N ASN A 72 15.31 -1.65 7.01
CA ASN A 72 14.78 -0.34 6.63
C ASN A 72 14.09 -0.36 5.24
N ALA A 73 14.24 -1.43 4.46
CA ALA A 73 13.69 -1.54 3.12
C ALA A 73 12.30 -2.18 3.15
N ALA A 74 11.26 -1.34 3.02
CA ALA A 74 9.87 -1.76 2.87
C ALA A 74 9.25 -1.14 1.61
N PHE A 75 8.87 -1.99 0.67
CA PHE A 75 8.27 -1.62 -0.62
C PHE A 75 6.77 -1.83 -0.56
N ARG A 76 5.99 -0.86 -1.04
CA ARG A 76 4.52 -0.91 -1.01
C ARG A 76 3.97 -0.80 -2.41
N SER A 77 3.12 -1.75 -2.76
CA SER A 77 2.37 -1.73 -4.01
C SER A 77 1.31 -0.62 -4.00
N PRO A 78 0.73 -0.27 -5.16
CA PRO A 78 -0.58 0.38 -5.19
C PRO A 78 -1.65 -0.50 -4.52
N LEU A 79 -2.78 0.12 -4.21
CA LEU A 79 -3.95 -0.54 -3.65
C LEU A 79 -4.59 -1.50 -4.66
N TYR A 80 -5.12 -2.60 -4.18
CA TYR A 80 -5.89 -3.60 -4.92
C TYR A 80 -7.06 -4.11 -4.09
N LEU A 81 -8.05 -4.75 -4.75
CA LEU A 81 -9.17 -5.40 -4.07
C LEU A 81 -8.72 -6.68 -3.35
N SER A 82 -8.95 -6.75 -2.05
CA SER A 82 -8.49 -7.86 -1.20
C SER A 82 -9.25 -9.17 -1.46
N ASN A 83 -10.43 -9.11 -2.10
CA ASN A 83 -11.27 -10.28 -2.35
C ASN A 83 -10.61 -11.28 -3.31
N SER A 84 -9.72 -10.80 -4.18
CA SER A 84 -9.03 -11.60 -5.21
C SER A 84 -7.63 -12.02 -4.78
N LEU A 85 -7.31 -11.88 -3.49
CA LEU A 85 -5.97 -12.10 -2.97
C LEU A 85 -5.69 -13.59 -2.76
N ASP A 86 -4.72 -14.10 -3.50
CA ASP A 86 -4.05 -15.36 -3.21
C ASP A 86 -2.64 -15.05 -2.68
N MET A 87 -2.39 -15.36 -1.41
CA MET A 87 -1.10 -15.12 -0.73
C MET A 87 -0.07 -16.23 -0.98
N SER A 88 -0.34 -17.16 -1.90
CA SER A 88 0.65 -18.16 -2.32
C SER A 88 1.87 -17.44 -2.88
N SER A 89 2.98 -17.51 -2.15
CA SER A 89 4.20 -16.83 -2.52
C SER A 89 4.93 -17.55 -3.64
N HIS A 90 5.53 -16.79 -4.53
CA HIS A 90 6.53 -17.28 -5.46
C HIS A 90 7.76 -16.39 -5.42
N GLU A 91 8.90 -17.01 -5.69
CA GLU A 91 10.18 -16.33 -5.69
C GLU A 91 11.14 -17.05 -6.64
N ASP A 92 11.84 -16.27 -7.44
CA ASP A 92 12.96 -16.70 -8.26
C ASP A 92 14.12 -15.70 -8.14
N GLU A 93 15.12 -15.78 -9.03
CA GLU A 93 16.29 -14.88 -8.99
C GLU A 93 15.92 -13.40 -9.23
N MET A 94 14.84 -13.11 -9.96
CA MET A 94 14.44 -11.75 -10.36
C MET A 94 13.26 -11.23 -9.54
N ILE A 95 12.35 -12.10 -9.13
CA ILE A 95 11.03 -11.73 -8.60
C ILE A 95 10.82 -12.33 -7.21
N ALA A 96 10.17 -11.57 -6.33
CA ALA A 96 9.50 -12.07 -5.14
C ALA A 96 8.05 -11.56 -5.14
N GLY A 97 7.08 -12.35 -4.71
CA GLY A 97 5.70 -11.89 -4.76
C GLY A 97 4.68 -12.95 -4.42
N ILE A 98 3.47 -12.70 -4.89
CA ILE A 98 2.31 -13.60 -4.80
C ILE A 98 1.63 -13.65 -6.16
N VAL A 99 0.77 -14.64 -6.41
CA VAL A 99 0.16 -14.96 -7.72
C VAL A 99 -0.15 -13.75 -8.64
N TRP A 100 -0.75 -12.68 -8.10
CA TRP A 100 -1.20 -11.51 -8.87
C TRP A 100 -0.29 -10.27 -8.80
N LEU A 101 0.81 -10.36 -8.04
CA LEU A 101 1.72 -9.26 -7.73
C LEU A 101 3.16 -9.74 -7.74
N ASP A 102 3.92 -9.30 -8.73
CA ASP A 102 5.36 -9.47 -8.75
C ASP A 102 6.04 -8.23 -8.19
N PHE A 103 7.10 -8.44 -7.44
CA PHE A 103 8.09 -7.41 -7.12
C PHE A 103 9.42 -7.81 -7.71
N TYR A 104 9.91 -7.00 -8.64
CA TYR A 104 11.21 -7.21 -9.26
C TYR A 104 12.30 -6.67 -8.33
N LYS A 105 13.19 -7.57 -7.90
CA LYS A 105 14.19 -7.32 -6.85
C LYS A 105 15.24 -6.29 -7.26
N ARG A 106 15.59 -6.26 -8.56
CA ARG A 106 16.73 -5.48 -9.09
C ARG A 106 16.42 -3.99 -9.22
N ASP A 107 15.28 -3.68 -9.81
CA ASP A 107 14.82 -2.32 -10.11
C ASP A 107 13.71 -1.85 -9.15
N GLN A 108 13.30 -2.72 -8.22
CA GLN A 108 12.40 -2.41 -7.11
C GLN A 108 11.10 -1.80 -7.64
N HIS A 109 10.39 -2.54 -8.48
CA HIS A 109 9.07 -2.14 -8.98
C HIS A 109 8.06 -3.29 -8.85
N PHE A 110 6.77 -2.92 -8.82
CA PHE A 110 5.68 -3.89 -8.80
C PHE A 110 5.07 -4.08 -10.18
N VAL A 111 4.67 -5.31 -10.49
CA VAL A 111 3.80 -5.61 -11.63
C VAL A 111 2.52 -6.25 -11.13
N LEU A 112 1.40 -5.62 -11.45
CA LEU A 112 0.07 -6.06 -11.07
C LEU A 112 -0.58 -6.75 -12.27
N ARG A 113 -1.19 -7.91 -12.01
CA ARG A 113 -1.93 -8.69 -13.01
C ARG A 113 -3.39 -8.92 -12.62
N PHE A 114 -3.95 -8.04 -11.81
CA PHE A 114 -5.36 -8.11 -11.41
C PHE A 114 -6.25 -7.69 -12.59
N PRO A 115 -7.12 -8.57 -13.12
CA PRO A 115 -7.93 -8.27 -14.32
C PRO A 115 -8.90 -7.09 -14.17
N GLU A 116 -9.35 -6.80 -12.95
CA GLU A 116 -10.30 -5.71 -12.66
C GLU A 116 -9.64 -4.68 -11.73
N TRP A 117 -8.35 -4.41 -11.93
CA TRP A 117 -7.67 -3.40 -11.15
C TRP A 117 -8.15 -2.01 -11.56
N GLU A 118 -8.57 -1.21 -10.58
CA GLU A 118 -8.91 0.19 -10.78
C GLU A 118 -7.94 1.10 -10.00
N PRO A 119 -7.47 2.21 -10.60
CA PRO A 119 -6.60 3.15 -9.91
C PRO A 119 -7.35 3.85 -8.78
N HIS A 120 -6.77 3.82 -7.58
CA HIS A 120 -7.30 4.52 -6.41
C HIS A 120 -6.44 5.74 -6.06
N GLY A 121 -7.05 6.89 -5.76
CA GLY A 121 -6.31 8.14 -5.50
C GLY A 121 -5.32 8.06 -4.32
N LEU A 122 -5.59 7.20 -3.35
CA LEU A 122 -4.65 6.97 -2.23
C LEU A 122 -3.36 6.25 -2.64
N ASN A 123 -3.27 5.71 -3.86
CA ASN A 123 -2.02 5.12 -4.38
C ASN A 123 -0.85 6.12 -4.31
N PHE A 124 -1.12 7.42 -4.54
CA PHE A 124 -0.12 8.49 -4.41
C PHE A 124 0.52 8.57 -3.02
N PHE A 125 -0.21 8.18 -1.98
CA PHE A 125 0.28 8.25 -0.61
C PHE A 125 0.78 6.91 -0.08
N VAL A 126 0.14 5.81 -0.47
CA VAL A 126 0.41 4.46 0.06
C VAL A 126 1.57 3.81 -0.68
N SER A 127 1.54 3.83 -2.01
CA SER A 127 2.61 3.28 -2.83
C SER A 127 3.86 4.14 -2.68
N ASN A 128 5.02 3.50 -2.47
CA ASN A 128 6.33 4.15 -2.47
C ASN A 128 7.27 3.55 -3.50
N THR A 129 6.72 2.82 -4.46
CA THR A 129 7.46 2.00 -5.39
C THR A 129 6.82 2.13 -6.78
N PRO A 130 7.61 2.28 -7.86
CA PRO A 130 7.06 2.26 -9.21
C PRO A 130 6.24 1.00 -9.45
N TYR A 131 5.21 1.11 -10.30
CA TYR A 131 4.39 -0.04 -10.63
C TYR A 131 3.84 0.02 -12.05
N GLU A 132 3.61 -1.17 -12.60
CA GLU A 132 2.96 -1.40 -13.88
C GLU A 132 1.72 -2.28 -13.66
N VAL A 133 0.71 -2.09 -14.50
CA VAL A 133 -0.51 -2.89 -14.50
C VAL A 133 -0.61 -3.55 -15.87
N ILE A 134 -0.65 -4.87 -15.91
CA ILE A 134 -0.72 -5.67 -17.13
C ILE A 134 -2.10 -6.32 -17.18
N GLY A 135 -2.86 -6.05 -18.25
CA GLY A 135 -4.19 -6.60 -18.46
C GLY A 135 -5.30 -5.57 -18.77
N GLU A 136 -4.95 -4.32 -19.09
CA GLU A 136 -5.87 -3.37 -19.75
C GLU A 136 -6.09 -3.71 -21.23
#